data_AF-A0A484P736-F1
#
_entry.id   AF-A0A484P736-F1
#
_cell.length_a   1.000
_cell.length_b   1.000
_cell.length_c   1.000
_cell.angle_alpha   90.00
_cell.angle_beta   90.00
_cell.angle_gamma   90.00
#
_symmetry.space_group_name_H-M   'P 1'
#
loop_
_entity.id
_entity.type
_entity.pdbx_description
1 polymer ?
#
loop_
_entity_poly.entity_id
_entity_poly.type
_entity_poly.pdbx_seq_one_letter_code
_entity_poly.pdbx_strand_id
1 'polypeptide(L)'
;MPRRATRPLVLTVLATALLAGCAVAPPERLSTQDLLAHDQSDRGAMFAQQEPLSGPVTLDEAIARAVKYNLQQRLALMERALEDNLVDVQKQGMLPKLTARAGLRTRSNDYGSSSESLATGAQSLVPSTSQEREGETADLQLSWNVLDFGLSYFGAKAQGNKALAAEERRRRVVADIIRQTRSAYWNAVTAERLKDRVSSTLAEARQTLEYARQTEEKRLVAPILALRYQRDLLNMVRQTEALENELAQAKARLATLMNLPPATDFTLALPDDGQLAPPRLAYALNDLEALAMVRRPELREESYLARNAVLETRMSILRLFPNAQLFGGLNYDSNKYLANNNWADAGVQVSWNLLNVLSWPAISRAGESREEVAVLRRQALRMTVLSQVHIAWLERERAESAFTRANELSRLQDAIQVQTENAARNSAETHLELVRAKVETLLATRARDLSYAELVNAQNTVYQAAGIDPLPERIADESLASLARDIAETNRLIERGHVDVPRLAQPDAPAATPVALAEPAAPAPAAPPARRNVSGSPWNHLGSVAGAGTEPAAVQALPVSAR
;
A
#
# COMPACT_ATOMS: atom_id res chain seq x y z
N MET A 1 76.87 -5.33 26.37
CA MET A 1 75.42 -5.06 26.53
C MET A 1 75.17 -3.62 26.06
N PRO A 2 74.18 -3.33 25.20
CA PRO A 2 72.75 -3.42 25.55
C PRO A 2 71.85 -4.12 24.50
N ARG A 3 70.63 -4.45 24.97
CA ARG A 3 69.60 -5.29 24.34
C ARG A 3 68.77 -4.52 23.29
N ARG A 4 68.63 -5.08 22.08
CA ARG A 4 67.59 -4.70 21.09
C ARG A 4 66.29 -5.45 21.38
N ALA A 5 65.51 -4.99 22.34
CA ALA A 5 64.25 -5.62 22.78
C ALA A 5 62.98 -4.96 22.19
N THR A 6 63.09 -4.16 21.12
CA THR A 6 61.96 -3.34 20.62
C THR A 6 61.19 -3.96 19.44
N ARG A 7 61.76 -4.93 18.70
CA ARG A 7 61.09 -5.58 17.55
C ARG A 7 59.90 -6.53 17.87
N PRO A 8 59.94 -7.38 18.92
CA PRO A 8 58.81 -8.28 19.19
C PRO A 8 57.57 -7.55 19.74
N LEU A 9 57.76 -6.36 20.32
CA LEU A 9 56.69 -5.56 20.91
C LEU A 9 55.89 -4.79 19.84
N VAL A 10 56.55 -4.33 18.77
CA VAL A 10 55.86 -3.68 17.63
C VAL A 10 55.01 -4.68 16.85
N LEU A 11 55.48 -5.92 16.68
CA LEU A 11 54.78 -6.96 15.92
C LEU A 11 53.54 -7.49 16.66
N THR A 12 53.62 -7.61 17.99
CA THR A 12 52.50 -8.00 18.84
C THR A 12 51.44 -6.90 18.90
N VAL A 13 51.84 -5.63 19.00
CA VAL A 13 50.91 -4.49 18.94
C VAL A 13 50.16 -4.42 17.60
N LEU A 14 50.87 -4.64 16.48
CA LEU A 14 50.26 -4.64 15.14
C LEU A 14 49.27 -5.80 14.96
N ALA A 15 49.62 -7.00 15.46
CA ALA A 15 48.75 -8.16 15.42
C ALA A 15 47.50 -7.98 16.30
N THR A 16 47.63 -7.38 17.49
CA THR A 16 46.47 -7.04 18.33
C THR A 16 45.59 -5.96 17.73
N ALA A 17 46.15 -4.99 16.99
CA ALA A 17 45.38 -3.96 16.30
C ALA A 17 44.60 -4.53 15.10
N LEU A 18 45.20 -5.46 14.35
CA LEU A 18 44.52 -6.18 13.25
C LEU A 18 43.41 -7.11 13.76
N LEU A 19 43.62 -7.79 14.90
CA LEU A 19 42.60 -8.66 15.51
C LEU A 19 41.46 -7.87 16.17
N ALA A 20 41.75 -6.71 16.77
CA ALA A 20 40.73 -5.81 17.31
C ALA A 20 39.88 -5.16 16.20
N GLY A 21 40.44 -4.92 15.02
CA GLY A 21 39.72 -4.40 13.84
C GLY A 21 38.69 -5.36 13.23
N CYS A 22 38.73 -6.65 13.59
CA CYS A 22 37.75 -7.67 13.17
C CYS A 22 36.64 -7.93 14.20
N ALA A 23 36.68 -7.28 15.36
CA ALA A 23 35.59 -7.35 16.32
C ALA A 23 34.45 -6.43 15.87
N VAL A 24 33.44 -7.00 15.21
CA VAL A 24 32.17 -6.30 14.96
C VAL A 24 31.47 -6.13 16.30
N ALA A 25 31.73 -4.99 16.96
CA ALA A 25 30.98 -4.62 18.15
C ALA A 25 29.49 -4.53 17.78
N PRO A 26 28.58 -5.03 18.63
CA PRO A 26 27.16 -4.81 18.41
C PRO A 26 26.90 -3.30 18.31
N PRO A 27 26.00 -2.85 17.42
CA PRO A 27 25.73 -1.43 17.25
C PRO A 27 25.35 -0.82 18.59
N GLU A 28 25.95 0.32 18.90
CA GLU A 28 25.65 1.04 20.12
C GLU A 28 24.17 1.44 20.11
N ARG A 29 23.53 1.38 21.29
CA ARG A 29 22.13 1.84 21.39
C ARG A 29 22.13 3.34 21.16
N LEU A 30 21.15 3.82 20.40
CA LEU A 30 20.94 5.26 20.22
C LEU A 30 20.87 5.94 21.58
N SER A 31 21.76 6.91 21.80
CA SER A 31 21.74 7.73 22.99
C SER A 31 20.58 8.72 22.94
N THR A 32 20.25 9.33 24.08
CA THR A 32 19.26 10.43 24.10
C THR A 32 19.72 11.62 23.26
N GLN A 33 21.04 11.86 23.13
CA GLN A 33 21.57 12.93 22.29
C GLN A 33 21.40 12.63 20.80
N ASP A 34 21.60 11.37 20.38
CA ASP A 34 21.37 10.96 18.98
C ASP A 34 19.91 11.14 18.59
N LEU A 35 18.98 10.77 19.47
CA LEU A 35 17.54 10.95 19.26
C LEU A 35 17.16 12.43 19.15
N LEU A 36 17.76 13.30 19.95
CA LEU A 36 17.53 14.76 19.88
C LEU A 36 18.12 15.36 18.59
N ALA A 37 19.28 14.89 18.14
CA ALA A 37 19.88 15.31 16.88
C ALA A 37 19.01 14.88 15.68
N HIS A 38 18.48 13.65 15.71
CA HIS A 38 17.53 13.17 14.70
C HIS A 38 16.25 14.01 14.70
N ASP A 39 15.63 14.29 15.87
CA ASP A 39 14.43 15.14 15.95
C ASP A 39 14.64 16.53 15.31
N GLN A 40 15.79 17.17 15.56
CA GLN A 40 16.09 18.48 14.96
C GLN A 40 16.24 18.41 13.43
N SER A 41 16.99 17.42 12.95
CA SER A 41 17.18 17.18 11.51
C SER A 41 15.84 16.87 10.82
N ASP A 42 15.06 15.98 11.41
CA ASP A 42 13.78 15.51 10.88
C ASP A 42 12.78 16.67 10.82
N ARG A 43 12.66 17.50 11.85
CA ARG A 43 11.78 18.68 11.83
C ARG A 43 12.13 19.65 10.71
N GLY A 44 13.42 19.88 10.47
CA GLY A 44 13.88 20.71 9.35
C GLY A 44 13.50 20.11 8.00
N ALA A 45 13.72 18.80 7.83
CA ALA A 45 13.47 18.09 6.58
C ALA A 45 11.97 17.87 6.27
N MET A 46 11.13 17.70 7.29
CA MET A 46 9.68 17.47 7.16
C MET A 46 8.98 18.64 6.46
N PHE A 47 9.39 19.88 6.77
CA PHE A 47 8.76 21.10 6.25
C PHE A 47 9.55 21.82 5.16
N ALA A 48 10.68 21.25 4.71
CA ALA A 48 11.53 21.86 3.69
C ALA A 48 10.87 21.87 2.29
N GLN A 49 11.23 22.89 1.49
CA GLN A 49 10.91 23.00 0.06
C GLN A 49 9.41 22.97 -0.29
N GLN A 50 8.56 23.53 0.58
CA GLN A 50 7.14 23.68 0.30
C GLN A 50 6.83 25.01 -0.39
N GLU A 51 5.93 24.99 -1.36
CA GLU A 51 5.38 26.21 -1.94
C GLU A 51 4.51 26.94 -0.89
N PRO A 52 4.69 28.25 -0.67
CA PRO A 52 3.91 29.00 0.33
C PRO A 52 2.42 29.05 -0.03
N LEU A 53 1.58 29.37 0.95
CA LEU A 53 0.16 29.64 0.73
C LEU A 53 0.00 31.03 0.10
N SER A 54 -0.61 31.10 -1.09
CA SER A 54 -0.79 32.35 -1.84
C SER A 54 -2.20 32.93 -1.76
N GLY A 55 -3.16 32.21 -1.18
CA GLY A 55 -4.55 32.62 -1.07
C GLY A 55 -5.44 31.60 -0.35
N PRO A 56 -6.78 31.74 -0.44
CA PRO A 56 -7.72 30.78 0.12
C PRO A 56 -7.56 29.41 -0.52
N VAL A 57 -7.33 28.39 0.31
CA VAL A 57 -7.04 27.03 -0.15
C VAL A 57 -8.33 26.38 -0.65
N THR A 58 -8.29 25.90 -1.89
CA THR A 58 -9.38 25.12 -2.51
C THR A 58 -9.22 23.62 -2.21
N LEU A 59 -10.27 22.84 -2.46
CA LEU A 59 -10.22 21.38 -2.29
C LEU A 59 -9.12 20.75 -3.14
N ASP A 60 -9.04 21.13 -4.41
CA ASP A 60 -8.06 20.58 -5.35
C ASP A 60 -6.63 21.00 -4.98
N GLU A 61 -6.43 22.22 -4.49
CA GLU A 61 -5.13 22.65 -3.96
C GLU A 61 -4.74 21.85 -2.70
N ALA A 62 -5.67 21.65 -1.77
CA ALA A 62 -5.42 20.85 -0.56
C ALA A 62 -5.01 19.42 -0.91
N ILE A 63 -5.70 18.79 -1.87
CA ILE A 63 -5.36 17.46 -2.38
C ILE A 63 -3.98 17.49 -3.06
N ALA A 64 -3.70 18.47 -3.92
CA ALA A 64 -2.41 18.60 -4.58
C ALA A 64 -1.26 18.75 -3.58
N ARG A 65 -1.42 19.57 -2.53
CA ARG A 65 -0.45 19.73 -1.44
C ARG A 65 -0.25 18.43 -0.68
N ALA A 66 -1.34 17.75 -0.33
CA ALA A 66 -1.28 16.47 0.35
C ALA A 66 -0.53 15.43 -0.49
N VAL A 67 -0.85 15.27 -1.77
CA VAL A 67 -0.16 14.28 -2.63
C VAL A 67 1.31 14.66 -2.85
N LYS A 68 1.62 15.94 -3.03
CA LYS A 68 2.99 16.40 -3.34
C LYS A 68 3.91 16.37 -2.12
N TYR A 69 3.42 16.75 -0.95
CA TYR A 69 4.27 16.98 0.23
C TYR A 69 4.10 15.95 1.35
N ASN A 70 3.07 15.09 1.33
CA ASN A 70 2.84 14.13 2.40
C ASN A 70 3.98 13.11 2.54
N LEU A 71 4.40 12.90 3.78
CA LEU A 71 5.53 12.03 4.13
C LEU A 71 5.27 10.55 3.84
N GLN A 72 4.03 10.06 3.98
CA GLN A 72 3.69 8.67 3.66
C GLN A 72 3.81 8.41 2.15
N GLN A 73 3.41 9.38 1.33
CA GLN A 73 3.60 9.29 -0.11
C GLN A 73 5.09 9.34 -0.50
N ARG A 74 5.87 10.21 0.14
CA ARG A 74 7.33 10.27 -0.07
C ARG A 74 8.00 8.94 0.30
N LEU A 75 7.59 8.32 1.41
CA LEU A 75 8.07 7.00 1.80
C LEU A 75 7.72 5.95 0.74
N ALA A 76 6.48 5.89 0.29
CA ALA A 76 6.06 4.94 -0.74
C ALA A 76 6.81 5.13 -2.07
N LEU A 77 7.11 6.37 -2.45
CA LEU A 77 7.98 6.69 -3.60
C LEU A 77 9.42 6.19 -3.40
N MET A 78 9.98 6.35 -2.20
CA MET A 78 11.33 5.87 -1.89
C MET A 78 11.41 4.34 -1.82
N GLU A 79 10.39 3.67 -1.27
CA GLU A 79 10.27 2.21 -1.31
C GLU A 79 10.21 1.70 -2.76
N ARG A 80 9.42 2.36 -3.62
CA ARG A 80 9.36 2.06 -5.05
C ARG A 80 10.72 2.20 -5.73
N ALA A 81 11.43 3.29 -5.46
CA ALA A 81 12.76 3.56 -6.00
C ALA A 81 13.82 2.57 -5.49
N LEU A 82 13.72 2.16 -4.22
CA LEU A 82 14.56 1.11 -3.65
C LEU A 82 14.36 -0.21 -4.39
N GLU A 83 13.12 -0.62 -4.64
CA GLU A 83 12.84 -1.85 -5.39
C GLU A 83 13.40 -1.79 -6.82
N ASP A 84 13.37 -0.62 -7.49
CA ASP A 84 14.01 -0.41 -8.79
C ASP A 84 15.54 -0.53 -8.72
N ASN A 85 16.18 0.10 -7.73
CA ASN A 85 17.63 -0.03 -7.53
C ASN A 85 18.04 -1.48 -7.29
N LEU A 86 17.22 -2.24 -6.55
CA LEU A 86 17.44 -3.67 -6.34
C LEU A 86 17.30 -4.47 -7.64
N VAL A 87 16.46 -4.07 -8.60
CA VAL A 87 16.46 -4.68 -9.94
C VAL A 87 17.82 -4.53 -10.60
N ASP A 88 18.42 -3.35 -10.51
CA ASP A 88 19.73 -3.09 -11.11
C ASP A 88 20.86 -3.86 -10.42
N VAL A 89 20.79 -4.02 -9.09
CA VAL A 89 21.69 -4.92 -8.35
C VAL A 89 21.54 -6.36 -8.84
N GLN A 90 20.32 -6.86 -9.05
CA GLN A 90 20.11 -8.20 -9.62
C GLN A 90 20.67 -8.31 -11.05
N LYS A 91 20.60 -7.25 -11.85
CA LYS A 91 21.19 -7.24 -13.19
C LYS A 91 22.71 -7.36 -13.17
N GLN A 92 23.39 -6.83 -12.15
CA GLN A 92 24.85 -6.97 -12.02
C GLN A 92 25.29 -8.43 -11.85
N GLY A 93 24.46 -9.30 -11.27
CA GLY A 93 24.73 -10.73 -11.16
C GLY A 93 24.84 -11.46 -12.50
N MET A 94 24.37 -10.85 -13.59
CA MET A 94 24.49 -11.38 -14.96
C MET A 94 25.84 -11.06 -15.62
N LEU A 95 26.61 -10.12 -15.07
CA LEU A 95 27.87 -9.66 -15.67
C LEU A 95 29.03 -10.62 -15.34
N PRO A 96 30.07 -10.68 -16.19
CA PRO A 96 31.31 -11.36 -15.84
C PRO A 96 31.99 -10.65 -14.66
N LYS A 97 32.61 -11.44 -13.78
CA LYS A 97 33.35 -10.98 -12.60
C LYS A 97 34.84 -10.92 -12.92
N LEU A 98 35.45 -9.75 -12.75
CA LEU A 98 36.90 -9.58 -12.80
C LEU A 98 37.44 -9.60 -11.37
N THR A 99 38.23 -10.62 -11.05
CA THR A 99 38.79 -10.82 -9.70
C THR A 99 40.30 -10.70 -9.77
N ALA A 100 40.88 -9.82 -8.95
CA ALA A 100 42.32 -9.80 -8.68
C ALA A 100 42.57 -10.54 -7.35
N ARG A 101 43.44 -11.55 -7.38
CA ARG A 101 43.84 -12.28 -6.18
C ARG A 101 45.35 -12.18 -6.01
N ALA A 102 45.78 -12.08 -4.76
CA ALA A 102 47.18 -12.20 -4.38
C ALA A 102 47.25 -13.14 -3.17
N GLY A 103 48.23 -14.03 -3.16
CA GLY A 103 48.38 -15.07 -2.15
C GLY A 103 49.82 -15.17 -1.69
N LEU A 104 50.00 -15.33 -0.38
CA LEU A 104 51.26 -15.75 0.22
C LEU A 104 51.06 -17.15 0.77
N ARG A 105 51.89 -18.10 0.36
CA ARG A 105 51.88 -19.47 0.86
C ARG A 105 53.20 -19.76 1.55
N THR A 106 53.14 -20.37 2.74
CA THR A 106 54.28 -20.98 3.40
C THR A 106 53.97 -22.42 3.77
N ARG A 107 55.00 -23.28 3.82
CA ARG A 107 54.91 -24.69 4.21
C ARG A 107 56.03 -25.06 5.17
N SER A 108 55.69 -25.93 6.12
CA SER A 108 56.63 -26.45 7.11
C SER A 108 57.60 -27.49 6.54
N ASN A 109 57.28 -28.12 5.41
CA ASN A 109 58.10 -29.13 4.76
C ASN A 109 58.33 -28.83 3.27
N ASP A 110 59.42 -29.38 2.74
CA ASP A 110 59.71 -29.35 1.30
C ASP A 110 58.72 -30.24 0.55
N TYR A 111 58.21 -29.75 -0.59
CA TYR A 111 57.35 -30.52 -1.47
C TYR A 111 58.21 -31.45 -2.33
N GLY A 112 58.46 -32.68 -1.88
CA GLY A 112 59.22 -33.68 -2.62
C GLY A 112 58.33 -34.60 -3.46
N SER A 113 58.60 -34.73 -4.75
CA SER A 113 58.02 -35.73 -5.66
C SER A 113 59.12 -36.50 -6.41
N SER A 114 58.90 -37.80 -6.64
CA SER A 114 59.68 -38.56 -7.62
C SER A 114 59.11 -38.23 -9.00
N SER A 115 59.93 -37.64 -9.87
CA SER A 115 59.52 -37.16 -11.20
C SER A 115 60.00 -38.14 -12.27
N GLU A 116 59.24 -38.27 -13.36
CA GLU A 116 59.60 -39.07 -14.53
C GLU A 116 60.00 -38.14 -15.69
N SER A 117 61.09 -38.46 -16.39
CA SER A 117 61.57 -37.67 -17.52
C SER A 117 60.61 -37.78 -18.71
N LEU A 118 60.01 -36.67 -19.13
CA LEU A 118 59.09 -36.60 -20.29
C LEU A 118 59.75 -37.04 -21.62
N ALA A 119 61.08 -36.97 -21.73
CA ALA A 119 61.82 -37.34 -22.94
C ALA A 119 62.27 -38.81 -22.96
N THR A 120 62.44 -39.45 -21.80
CA THR A 120 63.06 -40.79 -21.68
C THR A 120 62.24 -41.81 -20.90
N GLY A 121 61.15 -41.41 -20.23
CA GLY A 121 60.31 -42.30 -19.41
C GLY A 121 61.01 -42.89 -18.17
N ALA A 122 62.21 -42.40 -17.82
CA ALA A 122 62.96 -42.90 -16.68
C ALA A 122 62.54 -42.16 -15.40
N GLN A 123 62.19 -42.92 -14.35
CA GLN A 123 61.83 -42.39 -13.04
C GLN A 123 63.07 -41.93 -12.26
N SER A 124 62.99 -40.76 -11.63
CA SER A 124 64.01 -40.29 -10.69
C SER A 124 63.96 -41.10 -9.39
N LEU A 125 65.07 -41.76 -9.07
CA LEU A 125 65.26 -42.59 -7.87
C LEU A 125 65.40 -41.76 -6.58
N VAL A 126 65.60 -40.44 -6.69
CA VAL A 126 65.71 -39.51 -5.56
C VAL A 126 64.52 -38.53 -5.61
N PRO A 127 63.80 -38.30 -4.49
CA PRO A 127 62.78 -37.27 -4.40
C PRO A 127 63.35 -35.90 -4.75
N SER A 128 62.75 -35.25 -5.74
CA SER A 128 63.10 -33.91 -6.23
C SER A 128 62.00 -32.94 -5.86
N THR A 129 62.33 -31.65 -5.73
CA THR A 129 61.30 -30.62 -5.51
C THR A 129 61.23 -29.68 -6.71
N SER A 130 60.01 -29.32 -7.07
CA SER A 130 59.69 -28.33 -8.11
C SER A 130 58.83 -27.19 -7.55
N GLN A 131 58.74 -27.09 -6.22
CA GLN A 131 58.01 -26.02 -5.54
C GLN A 131 58.82 -25.49 -4.37
N GLU A 132 58.72 -24.18 -4.15
CA GLU A 132 59.32 -23.56 -2.98
C GLU A 132 58.45 -23.70 -1.73
N ARG A 133 59.09 -23.65 -0.56
CA ARG A 133 58.43 -23.67 0.75
C ARG A 133 57.61 -22.41 0.98
N GLU A 134 58.12 -21.28 0.53
CA GLU A 134 57.48 -19.97 0.54
C GLU A 134 57.24 -19.57 -0.91
N GLY A 135 56.07 -19.01 -1.20
CA GLY A 135 55.72 -18.60 -2.55
C GLY A 135 54.68 -17.49 -2.54
N GLU A 136 54.80 -16.62 -3.53
CA GLU A 136 53.88 -15.51 -3.78
C GLU A 136 53.16 -15.78 -5.09
N THR A 137 51.84 -15.70 -5.08
CA THR A 137 51.02 -15.83 -6.29
C THR A 137 50.21 -14.57 -6.49
N ALA A 138 50.04 -14.15 -7.73
CA ALA A 138 49.12 -13.07 -8.09
C ALA A 138 48.39 -13.46 -9.37
N ASP A 139 47.07 -13.24 -9.41
CA ASP A 139 46.29 -13.49 -10.61
C ASP A 139 45.21 -12.44 -10.83
N LEU A 140 44.90 -12.20 -12.09
CA LEU A 140 43.80 -11.38 -12.54
C LEU A 140 42.92 -12.25 -13.44
N GLN A 141 41.76 -12.65 -12.95
CA GLN A 141 40.88 -13.61 -13.62
C GLN A 141 39.51 -12.99 -13.92
N LEU A 142 39.14 -12.98 -15.20
CA LEU A 142 37.78 -12.74 -15.66
C LEU A 142 37.03 -14.07 -15.66
N SER A 143 35.84 -14.11 -15.04
CA SER A 143 35.00 -15.30 -14.96
C SER A 143 33.55 -14.99 -15.26
N TRP A 144 32.87 -15.84 -16.02
CA TRP A 144 31.45 -15.73 -16.31
C TRP A 144 30.76 -17.07 -16.09
N ASN A 145 29.79 -17.07 -15.16
CA ASN A 145 29.07 -18.27 -14.76
C ASN A 145 27.67 -18.24 -15.40
N VAL A 146 27.38 -19.26 -16.23
CA VAL A 146 26.14 -19.38 -16.99
C VAL A 146 24.94 -19.65 -16.07
N LEU A 147 25.14 -20.43 -15.00
CA LEU A 147 24.10 -20.71 -14.02
C LEU A 147 23.76 -19.47 -13.19
N ASP A 148 24.77 -18.76 -12.70
CA ASP A 148 24.62 -17.49 -11.98
C ASP A 148 23.93 -16.45 -12.87
N PHE A 149 24.26 -16.40 -14.17
CA PHE A 149 23.55 -15.57 -15.14
C PHE A 149 22.06 -15.90 -15.18
N GLY A 150 21.71 -17.19 -15.36
CA GLY A 150 20.31 -17.61 -15.43
C GLY A 150 19.54 -17.35 -14.14
N LEU A 151 20.16 -17.57 -12.98
CA LEU A 151 19.59 -17.27 -11.67
C LEU A 151 19.37 -15.75 -11.51
N SER A 152 20.35 -14.94 -11.88
CA SER A 152 20.27 -13.47 -11.81
C SER A 152 19.24 -12.91 -12.80
N TYR A 153 19.06 -13.54 -13.97
CA TYR A 153 18.03 -13.15 -14.94
C TYR A 153 16.60 -13.35 -14.39
N PHE A 154 16.32 -14.52 -13.81
CA PHE A 154 15.03 -14.77 -13.18
C PHE A 154 14.87 -13.95 -11.89
N GLY A 155 15.96 -13.75 -11.13
CA GLY A 155 16.00 -12.87 -9.96
C GLY A 155 15.66 -11.43 -10.32
N ALA A 156 16.23 -10.88 -11.39
CA ALA A 156 15.93 -9.55 -11.89
C ALA A 156 14.47 -9.43 -12.36
N LYS A 157 13.90 -10.46 -13.02
CA LYS A 157 12.47 -10.48 -13.35
C LYS A 157 11.58 -10.50 -12.12
N ALA A 158 11.92 -11.30 -11.11
CA ALA A 158 11.16 -11.40 -9.87
C ALA A 158 11.22 -10.07 -9.09
N GLN A 159 12.39 -9.47 -9.03
CA GLN A 159 12.61 -8.16 -8.43
C GLN A 159 11.86 -7.06 -9.21
N GLY A 160 11.82 -7.13 -10.55
CA GLY A 160 11.04 -6.22 -11.38
C GLY A 160 9.54 -6.29 -11.10
N ASN A 161 8.99 -7.48 -10.83
CA ASN A 161 7.61 -7.60 -10.38
C ASN A 161 7.39 -7.01 -8.96
N LYS A 162 8.36 -7.09 -8.05
CA LYS A 162 8.27 -6.43 -6.74
C LYS A 162 8.27 -4.90 -6.87
N ALA A 163 9.09 -4.39 -7.78
CA ALA A 163 9.07 -2.99 -8.21
C ALA A 163 7.66 -2.57 -8.69
N LEU A 164 7.04 -3.33 -9.58
CA LEU A 164 5.66 -3.07 -10.03
C LEU A 164 4.63 -3.20 -8.89
N ALA A 165 4.78 -4.18 -8.00
CA ALA A 165 3.94 -4.33 -6.81
C ALA A 165 4.04 -3.12 -5.86
N ALA A 166 5.24 -2.57 -5.67
CA ALA A 166 5.46 -1.36 -4.89
C ALA A 166 4.80 -0.12 -5.52
N GLU A 167 4.70 -0.06 -6.85
CA GLU A 167 3.96 1.01 -7.53
C GLU A 167 2.46 0.93 -7.24
N GLU A 168 1.88 -0.26 -7.27
CA GLU A 168 0.46 -0.44 -6.91
C GLU A 168 0.22 -0.12 -5.43
N ARG A 169 1.16 -0.46 -4.54
CA ARG A 169 1.12 -0.07 -3.13
C ARG A 169 1.16 1.45 -2.96
N ARG A 170 1.99 2.16 -3.72
CA ARG A 170 2.05 3.62 -3.75
C ARG A 170 0.70 4.21 -4.17
N ARG A 171 0.08 3.70 -5.25
CA ARG A 171 -1.26 4.14 -5.71
C ARG A 171 -2.31 3.99 -4.62
N ARG A 172 -2.28 2.90 -3.85
CA ARG A 172 -3.17 2.71 -2.69
C ARG A 172 -2.95 3.77 -1.61
N VAL A 173 -1.70 4.06 -1.24
CA VAL A 173 -1.36 5.10 -0.25
C VAL A 173 -1.85 6.48 -0.71
N VAL A 174 -1.63 6.82 -1.97
CA VAL A 174 -2.14 8.06 -2.58
C VAL A 174 -3.65 8.17 -2.48
N ALA A 175 -4.37 7.13 -2.90
CA ALA A 175 -5.83 7.12 -2.82
C ALA A 175 -6.30 7.35 -1.36
N ASP A 176 -5.63 6.72 -0.40
CA ASP A 176 -5.93 6.91 1.02
C ASP A 176 -5.74 8.37 1.48
N ILE A 177 -4.60 8.97 1.15
CA ILE A 177 -4.28 10.38 1.45
C ILE A 177 -5.35 11.31 0.85
N ILE A 178 -5.75 11.08 -0.40
CA ILE A 178 -6.78 11.89 -1.08
C ILE A 178 -8.12 11.78 -0.35
N ARG A 179 -8.53 10.57 0.06
CA ARG A 179 -9.77 10.35 0.83
C ARG A 179 -9.74 11.10 2.16
N GLN A 180 -8.65 10.96 2.91
CA GLN A 180 -8.47 11.65 4.20
C GLN A 180 -8.49 13.17 4.02
N THR A 181 -7.84 13.68 2.97
CA THR A 181 -7.76 15.12 2.68
C THR A 181 -9.12 15.70 2.31
N ARG A 182 -9.92 15.01 1.48
CA ARG A 182 -11.31 15.42 1.18
C ARG A 182 -12.16 15.51 2.44
N SER A 183 -12.10 14.49 3.28
CA SER A 183 -12.84 14.47 4.55
C SER A 183 -12.42 15.61 5.48
N ALA A 184 -11.12 15.82 5.65
CA ALA A 184 -10.59 16.89 6.48
C ALA A 184 -10.93 18.28 5.93
N TYR A 185 -10.93 18.44 4.60
CA TYR A 185 -11.29 19.68 3.93
C TYR A 185 -12.72 20.10 4.24
N TRP A 186 -13.70 19.21 4.05
CA TRP A 186 -15.11 19.53 4.32
C TRP A 186 -15.37 19.82 5.81
N ASN A 187 -14.71 19.09 6.71
CA ASN A 187 -14.78 19.39 8.14
C ASN A 187 -14.17 20.76 8.47
N ALA A 188 -13.05 21.13 7.85
CA ALA A 188 -12.42 22.42 8.06
C ALA A 188 -13.22 23.57 7.43
N VAL A 189 -13.89 23.36 6.29
CA VAL A 189 -14.84 24.33 5.69
C VAL A 189 -16.01 24.58 6.65
N THR A 190 -16.55 23.52 7.25
CA THR A 190 -17.61 23.62 8.27
C THR A 190 -17.14 24.45 9.48
N ALA A 191 -15.92 24.17 9.96
CA ALA A 191 -15.30 24.92 11.04
C ALA A 191 -15.14 26.40 10.73
N GLU A 192 -14.67 26.73 9.52
CA GLU A 192 -14.49 28.12 9.09
C GLU A 192 -15.83 28.88 9.05
N ARG A 193 -16.90 28.24 8.54
CA ARG A 193 -18.24 28.85 8.45
C ARG A 193 -18.90 29.08 9.81
N LEU A 194 -18.72 28.13 10.74
CA LEU A 194 -19.42 28.16 12.02
C LEU A 194 -18.65 28.88 13.12
N LYS A 195 -17.35 29.14 12.95
CA LYS A 195 -16.47 29.73 13.98
C LYS A 195 -17.06 30.96 14.66
N ASP A 196 -17.44 31.98 13.89
CA ASP A 196 -17.92 33.24 14.45
C ASP A 196 -19.31 33.08 15.09
N ARG A 197 -20.21 32.32 14.45
CA ARG A 197 -21.55 32.03 15.01
C ARG A 197 -21.46 31.25 16.32
N VAL A 198 -20.56 30.27 16.42
CA VAL A 198 -20.34 29.49 17.64
C VAL A 198 -19.77 30.36 18.76
N SER A 199 -18.74 31.16 18.48
CA SER A 199 -18.12 32.03 19.49
C SER A 199 -19.09 33.07 20.04
N SER A 200 -19.89 33.70 19.18
CA SER A 200 -20.92 34.68 19.59
C SER A 200 -22.04 34.02 20.39
N THR A 201 -22.53 32.85 19.97
CA THR A 201 -23.57 32.10 20.69
C THR A 201 -23.10 31.60 22.05
N LEU A 202 -21.84 31.18 22.16
CA LEU A 202 -21.24 30.77 23.43
C LEU A 202 -21.13 31.95 24.40
N ALA A 203 -20.71 33.12 23.92
CA ALA A 203 -20.66 34.33 24.74
C ALA A 203 -22.06 34.73 25.25
N GLU A 204 -23.07 34.70 24.38
CA GLU A 204 -24.47 34.98 24.74
C GLU A 204 -25.03 33.96 25.75
N ALA A 205 -24.74 32.67 25.57
CA ALA A 205 -25.15 31.62 26.50
C ALA A 205 -24.50 31.79 27.89
N ARG A 206 -23.20 32.10 27.94
CA ARG A 206 -22.49 32.37 29.21
C ARG A 206 -23.03 33.61 29.92
N GLN A 207 -23.29 34.68 29.17
CA GLN A 207 -23.88 35.90 29.71
C GLN A 207 -25.29 35.64 30.26
N THR A 208 -26.12 34.88 29.53
CA THR A 208 -27.48 34.51 29.97
C THR A 208 -27.47 33.64 31.21
N LEU A 209 -26.48 32.73 31.32
CA LEU A 209 -26.29 31.90 32.51
C LEU A 209 -25.92 32.74 33.74
N GLU A 210 -25.06 33.75 33.58
CA GLU A 210 -24.70 34.64 34.66
C GLU A 210 -25.88 35.49 35.13
N TYR A 211 -26.69 36.01 34.20
CA TYR A 211 -27.94 36.69 34.56
C TYR A 211 -28.93 35.77 35.26
N ALA A 212 -29.01 34.50 34.87
CA ALA A 212 -29.85 33.52 35.55
C ALA A 212 -29.42 33.27 37.01
N ARG A 213 -28.11 33.24 37.28
CA ARG A 213 -27.57 33.10 38.65
C ARG A 213 -27.92 34.30 39.51
N GLN A 214 -27.69 35.51 39.00
CA GLN A 214 -28.02 36.74 39.73
C GLN A 214 -29.52 36.88 40.01
N THR A 215 -30.37 36.41 39.10
CA THR A 215 -31.84 36.43 39.26
C THR A 215 -32.29 35.46 40.36
N GLU A 216 -31.63 34.31 40.48
CA GLU A 216 -31.86 33.31 41.53
C GLU A 216 -31.42 33.83 42.90
N GLU A 217 -30.22 34.42 43.00
CA GLU A 217 -29.70 35.06 44.21
C GLU A 217 -30.63 36.15 44.75
N LYS A 218 -31.21 36.95 43.83
CA LYS A 218 -32.17 38.01 44.16
C LYS A 218 -33.59 37.50 44.41
N ARG A 219 -33.84 36.18 44.31
CA ARG A 219 -35.14 35.51 44.52
C ARG A 219 -36.28 36.09 43.67
N LEU A 220 -35.98 36.51 42.44
CA LEU A 220 -36.96 37.13 41.53
C LEU A 220 -37.86 36.10 40.83
N VAL A 221 -37.50 34.81 40.88
CA VAL A 221 -38.20 33.69 40.24
C VAL A 221 -38.27 32.51 41.22
N ALA A 222 -39.26 31.63 41.07
CA ALA A 222 -39.37 30.43 41.88
C ALA A 222 -38.07 29.58 41.82
N PRO A 223 -37.52 29.11 42.97
CA PRO A 223 -36.20 28.46 43.01
C PRO A 223 -36.03 27.30 42.03
N ILE A 224 -37.04 26.43 41.92
CA ILE A 224 -36.99 25.28 41.02
C ILE A 224 -36.94 25.68 39.54
N LEU A 225 -37.60 26.77 39.15
CA LEU A 225 -37.58 27.27 37.77
C LEU A 225 -36.22 27.88 37.45
N ALA A 226 -35.65 28.65 38.37
CA ALA A 226 -34.31 29.22 38.22
C ALA A 226 -33.23 28.13 38.09
N LEU A 227 -33.29 27.07 38.92
CA LEU A 227 -32.37 25.93 38.84
C LEU A 227 -32.50 25.16 37.52
N ARG A 228 -33.73 24.94 37.01
CA ARG A 228 -33.95 24.30 35.70
C ARG A 228 -33.38 25.15 34.56
N TYR A 229 -33.62 26.46 34.60
CA TYR A 229 -33.10 27.43 33.64
C TYR A 229 -31.55 27.42 33.60
N GLN A 230 -30.91 27.46 34.77
CA GLN A 230 -29.44 27.36 34.88
C GLN A 230 -28.91 26.03 34.35
N ARG A 231 -29.55 24.90 34.66
CA ARG A 231 -29.16 23.57 34.15
C ARG A 231 -29.22 23.53 32.63
N ASP A 232 -30.29 24.04 32.04
CA ASP A 232 -30.49 24.00 30.59
C ASP A 232 -29.45 24.88 29.87
N LEU A 233 -29.14 26.08 30.41
CA LEU A 233 -28.06 26.94 29.90
C LEU A 233 -26.68 26.31 30.06
N LEU A 234 -26.40 25.67 31.21
CA LEU A 234 -25.15 24.93 31.41
C LEU A 234 -24.98 23.81 30.37
N ASN A 235 -26.06 23.10 30.04
CA ASN A 235 -26.03 22.08 28.99
C ASN A 235 -25.74 22.70 27.61
N MET A 236 -26.33 23.84 27.29
CA MET A 236 -26.08 24.56 26.03
C MET A 236 -24.65 25.09 25.93
N VAL A 237 -24.12 25.68 27.02
CA VAL A 237 -22.71 26.11 27.10
C VAL A 237 -21.79 24.93 26.86
N ARG A 238 -22.00 23.81 27.57
CA ARG A 238 -21.20 22.59 27.40
C ARG A 238 -21.23 22.05 25.96
N GLN A 239 -22.41 22.02 25.33
CA GLN A 239 -22.55 21.57 23.94
C GLN A 239 -21.82 22.51 22.96
N THR A 240 -21.91 23.82 23.19
CA THR A 240 -21.27 24.83 22.33
C THR A 240 -19.75 24.84 22.49
N GLU A 241 -19.23 24.65 23.72
CA GLU A 241 -17.79 24.47 23.98
C GLU A 241 -17.25 23.18 23.34
N ALA A 242 -18.02 22.09 23.39
CA ALA A 242 -17.64 20.85 22.71
C ALA A 242 -17.54 21.06 21.19
N LEU A 243 -18.51 21.76 20.61
CA LEU A 243 -18.49 22.14 19.19
C LEU A 243 -17.29 23.03 18.87
N GLU A 244 -17.03 24.09 19.64
CA GLU A 244 -15.88 24.98 19.44
C GLU A 244 -14.55 24.22 19.41
N ASN A 245 -14.33 23.33 20.39
CA ASN A 245 -13.14 22.49 20.46
C ASN A 245 -12.99 21.53 19.27
N GLU A 246 -14.10 20.99 18.77
CA GLU A 246 -14.11 20.12 17.59
C GLU A 246 -13.74 20.90 16.32
N LEU A 247 -14.34 22.09 16.14
CA LEU A 247 -14.06 22.97 15.00
C LEU A 247 -12.59 23.43 14.98
N ALA A 248 -12.01 23.73 16.15
CA ALA A 248 -10.59 24.09 16.27
C ALA A 248 -9.65 22.96 15.78
N GLN A 249 -9.99 21.70 16.05
CA GLN A 249 -9.19 20.55 15.61
C GLN A 249 -9.28 20.29 14.10
N ALA A 250 -10.39 20.66 13.45
CA ALA A 250 -10.61 20.37 12.03
C ALA A 250 -9.56 21.03 11.12
N LYS A 251 -9.22 22.30 11.35
CA LYS A 251 -8.18 23.01 10.56
C LYS A 251 -6.79 22.44 10.80
N ALA A 252 -6.45 22.10 12.05
CA ALA A 252 -5.15 21.48 12.38
C ALA A 252 -4.96 20.11 11.71
N ARG A 253 -6.03 19.30 11.61
CA ARG A 253 -6.02 18.02 10.89
C ARG A 253 -5.77 18.21 9.39
N LEU A 254 -6.43 19.19 8.77
CA LEU A 254 -6.20 19.51 7.36
C LEU A 254 -4.77 20.03 7.11
N ALA A 255 -4.26 20.90 7.99
CA ALA A 255 -2.89 21.39 7.93
C ALA A 255 -1.88 20.24 7.91
N THR A 256 -2.05 19.27 8.81
CA THR A 256 -1.19 18.08 8.91
C THR A 256 -1.20 17.27 7.61
N LEU A 257 -2.37 17.07 6.99
CA LEU A 257 -2.49 16.32 5.72
C LEU A 257 -1.85 17.06 4.55
N MET A 258 -1.92 18.39 4.53
CA MET A 258 -1.21 19.26 3.57
C MET A 258 0.29 19.40 3.89
N ASN A 259 0.79 18.68 4.91
CA ASN A 259 2.16 18.73 5.41
C ASN A 259 2.58 20.12 5.93
N LEU A 260 1.64 20.92 6.42
CA LEU A 260 1.88 22.21 7.07
C LEU A 260 2.03 22.03 8.60
N PRO A 261 2.78 22.91 9.29
CA PRO A 261 2.77 22.97 10.75
C PRO A 261 1.33 23.09 11.30
N PRO A 262 0.93 22.36 12.35
CA PRO A 262 -0.47 22.32 12.82
C PRO A 262 -1.06 23.68 13.22
N ALA A 263 -0.22 24.63 13.62
CA ALA A 263 -0.61 25.99 14.03
C ALA A 263 -0.50 27.02 12.89
N THR A 264 -0.40 26.58 11.64
CA THR A 264 -0.35 27.50 10.49
C THR A 264 -1.71 28.13 10.26
N ASP A 265 -1.76 29.46 10.18
CA ASP A 265 -2.96 30.19 9.83
C ASP A 265 -3.18 30.20 8.32
N PHE A 266 -4.37 29.77 7.88
CA PHE A 266 -4.79 29.80 6.47
C PHE A 266 -6.31 29.95 6.37
N THR A 267 -6.76 30.43 5.22
CA THR A 267 -8.19 30.57 4.88
C THR A 267 -8.58 29.51 3.85
N LEU A 268 -9.86 29.12 3.87
CA LEU A 268 -10.41 28.13 2.94
C LEU A 268 -11.31 28.82 1.92
N ALA A 269 -11.30 28.32 0.68
CA ALA A 269 -12.30 28.71 -0.29
C ALA A 269 -13.65 28.08 0.09
N LEU A 270 -14.56 28.93 0.59
CA LEU A 270 -15.89 28.52 1.04
C LEU A 270 -16.81 28.34 -0.19
N PRO A 271 -17.37 27.14 -0.43
CA PRO A 271 -18.44 26.96 -1.42
C PRO A 271 -19.69 27.76 -1.00
N ASP A 272 -20.58 28.09 -1.95
CA ASP A 272 -21.86 28.73 -1.60
C ASP A 272 -22.78 27.76 -0.85
N ASP A 273 -23.39 28.20 0.26
CA ASP A 273 -24.20 27.33 1.13
C ASP A 273 -25.47 26.78 0.44
N GLY A 274 -25.99 27.52 -0.54
CA GLY A 274 -27.16 27.11 -1.34
C GLY A 274 -26.87 26.04 -2.41
N GLN A 275 -25.61 25.63 -2.59
CA GLN A 275 -25.20 24.72 -3.67
C GLN A 275 -24.87 23.29 -3.19
N LEU A 276 -25.09 22.98 -1.90
CA LEU A 276 -24.86 21.63 -1.36
C LEU A 276 -25.94 20.66 -1.85
N ALA A 277 -25.69 20.01 -2.99
CA ALA A 277 -26.53 18.97 -3.56
C ALA A 277 -25.81 17.61 -3.54
N PRO A 278 -26.55 16.48 -3.42
CA PRO A 278 -25.97 15.15 -3.54
C PRO A 278 -25.27 14.98 -4.91
N PRO A 279 -23.98 14.60 -4.95
CA PRO A 279 -23.31 14.34 -6.21
C PRO A 279 -23.91 13.10 -6.88
N ARG A 280 -24.08 13.15 -8.22
CA ARG A 280 -24.58 12.01 -9.00
C ARG A 280 -23.48 10.95 -9.12
N LEU A 281 -23.84 9.69 -8.93
CA LEU A 281 -22.97 8.55 -9.24
C LEU A 281 -23.17 8.13 -10.70
N ALA A 282 -22.14 8.31 -11.52
CA ALA A 282 -22.21 8.07 -12.97
C ALA A 282 -22.14 6.60 -13.39
N TYR A 283 -21.79 5.68 -12.48
CA TYR A 283 -21.56 4.26 -12.77
C TYR A 283 -22.59 3.38 -12.07
N ALA A 284 -23.01 2.30 -12.72
CA ALA A 284 -23.81 1.26 -12.07
C ALA A 284 -22.94 0.35 -11.20
N LEU A 285 -23.55 -0.37 -10.25
CA LEU A 285 -22.85 -1.32 -9.39
C LEU A 285 -22.02 -2.34 -10.19
N ASN A 286 -22.61 -2.91 -11.25
CA ASN A 286 -21.92 -3.89 -12.10
C ASN A 286 -20.68 -3.30 -12.80
N ASP A 287 -20.72 -2.02 -13.19
CA ASP A 287 -19.57 -1.34 -13.80
C ASP A 287 -18.44 -1.19 -12.78
N LEU A 288 -18.79 -0.83 -11.54
CA LEU A 288 -17.85 -0.67 -10.43
C LEU A 288 -17.20 -2.01 -10.04
N GLU A 289 -17.96 -3.10 -10.01
CA GLU A 289 -17.44 -4.46 -9.78
C GLU A 289 -16.46 -4.88 -10.89
N ALA A 290 -16.82 -4.65 -12.15
CA ALA A 290 -15.94 -4.95 -13.29
C ALA A 290 -14.65 -4.13 -13.27
N LEU A 291 -14.75 -2.84 -12.96
CA LEU A 291 -13.59 -1.95 -12.77
C LEU A 291 -12.69 -2.47 -11.63
N ALA A 292 -13.28 -2.82 -10.48
CA ALA A 292 -12.55 -3.28 -9.32
C ALA A 292 -11.69 -4.52 -9.62
N MET A 293 -12.22 -5.47 -10.40
CA MET A 293 -11.51 -6.72 -10.73
C MET A 293 -10.21 -6.52 -11.53
N VAL A 294 -10.05 -5.38 -12.18
CA VAL A 294 -8.90 -5.10 -13.07
C VAL A 294 -8.01 -3.98 -12.54
N ARG A 295 -8.62 -2.93 -11.98
CA ARG A 295 -7.91 -1.71 -11.61
C ARG A 295 -7.51 -1.64 -10.14
N ARG A 296 -8.14 -2.42 -9.26
CA ARG A 296 -7.90 -2.33 -7.81
C ARG A 296 -6.42 -2.66 -7.48
N PRO A 297 -5.66 -1.75 -6.84
CA PRO A 297 -4.21 -1.90 -6.68
C PRO A 297 -3.79 -3.18 -5.94
N GLU A 298 -4.53 -3.59 -4.90
CA GLU A 298 -4.22 -4.80 -4.12
C GLU A 298 -4.30 -6.07 -4.98
N LEU A 299 -5.23 -6.13 -5.95
CA LEU A 299 -5.33 -7.25 -6.87
C LEU A 299 -4.17 -7.29 -7.86
N ARG A 300 -3.70 -6.11 -8.29
CA ARG A 300 -2.56 -5.97 -9.20
C ARG A 300 -1.26 -6.32 -8.50
N GLU A 301 -1.08 -5.82 -7.27
CA GLU A 301 0.02 -6.18 -6.36
C GLU A 301 0.14 -7.70 -6.22
N GLU A 302 -0.93 -8.37 -5.79
CA GLU A 302 -0.93 -9.83 -5.64
C GLU A 302 -0.72 -10.57 -6.96
N SER A 303 -1.16 -10.01 -8.09
CA SER A 303 -0.91 -10.62 -9.40
C SER A 303 0.59 -10.60 -9.77
N TYR A 304 1.32 -9.54 -9.41
CA TYR A 304 2.78 -9.49 -9.59
C TYR A 304 3.51 -10.44 -8.63
N LEU A 305 3.06 -10.55 -7.39
CA LEU A 305 3.64 -11.49 -6.41
C LEU A 305 3.37 -12.95 -6.79
N ALA A 306 2.20 -13.26 -7.33
CA ALA A 306 1.89 -14.60 -7.85
C ALA A 306 2.83 -15.00 -9.01
N ARG A 307 3.20 -14.05 -9.88
CA ARG A 307 4.20 -14.30 -10.94
C ARG A 307 5.58 -14.62 -10.35
N ASN A 308 5.92 -14.05 -9.19
CA ASN A 308 7.19 -14.34 -8.53
C ASN A 308 7.27 -15.76 -7.99
N ALA A 309 6.18 -16.31 -7.46
CA ALA A 309 6.15 -17.69 -6.99
C ALA A 309 6.60 -18.69 -8.09
N VAL A 310 6.17 -18.46 -9.34
CA VAL A 310 6.59 -19.26 -10.50
C VAL A 310 8.07 -19.04 -10.84
N LEU A 311 8.53 -17.78 -10.84
CA LEU A 311 9.94 -17.45 -11.12
C LEU A 311 10.90 -18.03 -10.06
N GLU A 312 10.54 -17.98 -8.79
CA GLU A 312 11.31 -18.56 -7.68
C GLU A 312 11.38 -20.07 -7.75
N THR A 313 10.30 -20.72 -8.17
CA THR A 313 10.28 -22.16 -8.45
C THR A 313 11.22 -22.51 -9.61
N ARG A 314 11.17 -21.74 -10.70
CA ARG A 314 12.10 -21.89 -11.84
C ARG A 314 13.56 -21.70 -11.44
N MET A 315 13.86 -20.73 -10.58
CA MET A 315 15.22 -20.55 -10.03
C MET A 315 15.65 -21.75 -9.16
N SER A 316 14.75 -22.26 -8.33
CA SER A 316 15.03 -23.44 -7.49
C SER A 316 15.32 -24.68 -8.33
N ILE A 317 14.56 -24.87 -9.41
CA ILE A 317 14.80 -25.90 -10.42
C ILE A 317 16.14 -25.67 -11.15
N LEU A 318 16.44 -24.42 -11.54
CA LEU A 318 17.65 -24.09 -12.27
C LEU A 318 18.92 -24.44 -11.48
N ARG A 319 18.90 -24.28 -10.15
CA ARG A 319 20.00 -24.68 -9.23
C ARG A 319 20.34 -26.18 -9.25
N LEU A 320 19.49 -27.02 -9.85
CA LEU A 320 19.70 -28.46 -9.96
C LEU A 320 20.58 -28.84 -11.16
N PHE A 321 20.73 -27.93 -12.13
CA PHE A 321 21.53 -28.14 -13.34
C PHE A 321 23.04 -27.97 -13.07
N PRO A 322 23.90 -28.53 -13.94
CA PRO A 322 25.35 -28.30 -13.87
C PRO A 322 25.67 -26.80 -13.99
N ASN A 323 26.64 -26.35 -13.20
CA ASN A 323 27.23 -25.03 -13.31
C ASN A 323 28.38 -25.04 -14.32
N ALA A 324 28.27 -24.24 -15.38
CA ALA A 324 29.34 -24.00 -16.34
C ALA A 324 29.92 -22.59 -16.17
N GLN A 325 31.23 -22.52 -15.93
CA GLN A 325 31.99 -21.30 -15.75
C GLN A 325 33.01 -21.15 -16.87
N LEU A 326 32.90 -20.06 -17.61
CA LEU A 326 33.92 -19.60 -18.56
C LEU A 326 34.91 -18.74 -17.78
N PHE A 327 36.21 -18.93 -17.99
CA PHE A 327 37.21 -18.05 -17.38
C PHE A 327 38.38 -17.78 -18.32
N GLY A 328 39.02 -16.64 -18.11
CA GLY A 328 40.28 -16.26 -18.72
C GLY A 328 41.07 -15.37 -17.77
N GLY A 329 42.36 -15.61 -17.61
CA GLY A 329 43.16 -14.92 -16.61
C GLY A 329 44.63 -14.80 -16.95
N LEU A 330 45.28 -13.89 -16.24
CA LEU A 330 46.72 -13.72 -16.20
C LEU A 330 47.20 -14.13 -14.81
N ASN A 331 48.23 -14.97 -14.76
CA ASN A 331 48.73 -15.54 -13.52
C ASN A 331 50.22 -15.23 -13.36
N TYR A 332 50.67 -15.15 -12.11
CA TYR A 332 52.05 -15.00 -11.68
C TYR A 332 52.33 -15.93 -10.50
N ASP A 333 53.47 -16.60 -10.53
CA ASP A 333 53.98 -17.43 -9.44
C ASP A 333 55.49 -17.18 -9.28
N SER A 334 55.92 -16.84 -8.06
CA SER A 334 57.32 -16.54 -7.73
C SER A 334 58.23 -17.77 -7.72
N ASN A 335 57.68 -18.99 -7.87
CA ASN A 335 58.42 -20.24 -7.78
C ASN A 335 59.59 -20.30 -8.77
N LYS A 336 60.83 -20.28 -8.23
CA LYS A 336 62.06 -20.30 -9.04
C LYS A 336 62.23 -21.52 -9.95
N TYR A 337 61.49 -22.60 -9.70
CA TYR A 337 61.57 -23.82 -10.50
C TYR A 337 60.69 -23.75 -11.75
N LEU A 338 59.88 -22.71 -11.92
CA LEU A 338 59.12 -22.46 -13.15
C LEU A 338 60.01 -21.88 -14.24
N ALA A 339 59.84 -22.37 -15.47
CA ALA A 339 60.49 -21.79 -16.64
C ALA A 339 59.87 -20.42 -17.02
N ASN A 340 58.56 -20.28 -16.79
CA ASN A 340 57.81 -19.05 -16.99
C ASN A 340 57.03 -18.75 -15.72
N ASN A 341 57.36 -17.65 -15.06
CA ASN A 341 56.69 -17.21 -13.83
C ASN A 341 55.37 -16.50 -14.11
N ASN A 342 55.07 -16.22 -15.37
CA ASN A 342 53.84 -15.59 -15.82
C ASN A 342 53.23 -16.40 -16.95
N TRP A 343 51.91 -16.60 -16.91
CA TRP A 343 51.18 -17.24 -18.00
C TRP A 343 49.75 -16.73 -18.09
N ALA A 344 49.16 -16.86 -19.28
CA ALA A 344 47.74 -16.63 -19.50
C ALA A 344 47.05 -17.98 -19.68
N ASP A 345 45.87 -18.13 -19.10
CA ASP A 345 45.03 -19.31 -19.28
C ASP A 345 43.59 -18.91 -19.58
N ALA A 346 42.90 -19.78 -20.32
CA ALA A 346 41.48 -19.66 -20.57
C ALA A 346 40.89 -21.05 -20.63
N GLY A 347 39.68 -21.20 -20.11
CA GLY A 347 39.07 -22.52 -19.99
C GLY A 347 37.59 -22.47 -19.67
N VAL A 348 37.00 -23.66 -19.69
CA VAL A 348 35.62 -23.90 -19.26
C VAL A 348 35.67 -24.91 -18.14
N GLN A 349 35.10 -24.55 -16.99
CA GLN A 349 34.94 -25.45 -15.86
C GLN A 349 33.47 -25.81 -15.72
N VAL A 350 33.16 -27.11 -15.75
CA VAL A 350 31.82 -27.61 -15.50
C VAL A 350 31.81 -28.37 -14.19
N SER A 351 30.89 -28.02 -13.30
CA SER A 351 30.71 -28.66 -11.99
C SER A 351 29.24 -29.02 -11.80
N TRP A 352 28.95 -30.21 -11.27
CA TRP A 352 27.58 -30.63 -11.01
C TRP A 352 27.49 -31.39 -9.70
N ASN A 353 26.64 -30.91 -8.79
CA ASN A 353 26.27 -31.68 -7.62
C ASN A 353 25.13 -32.65 -7.97
N LEU A 354 25.49 -33.91 -8.24
CA LEU A 354 24.55 -34.97 -8.61
C LEU A 354 23.51 -35.26 -7.52
N LEU A 355 23.84 -35.03 -6.25
CA LEU A 355 22.91 -35.27 -5.13
C LEU A 355 21.76 -34.25 -5.13
N ASN A 356 21.92 -33.07 -5.73
CA ASN A 356 20.85 -32.07 -5.80
C ASN A 356 19.63 -32.60 -6.57
N VAL A 357 19.80 -33.52 -7.54
CA VAL A 357 18.70 -34.09 -8.32
C VAL A 357 17.68 -34.82 -7.43
N LEU A 358 18.11 -35.38 -6.30
CA LEU A 358 17.21 -36.02 -5.32
C LEU A 358 16.21 -35.03 -4.70
N SER A 359 16.50 -33.74 -4.74
CA SER A 359 15.60 -32.68 -4.26
C SER A 359 14.53 -32.24 -5.27
N TRP A 360 14.62 -32.67 -6.54
CA TRP A 360 13.64 -32.37 -7.59
C TRP A 360 12.17 -32.58 -7.17
N PRO A 361 11.76 -33.76 -6.68
CA PRO A 361 10.35 -33.99 -6.33
C PRO A 361 9.88 -33.14 -5.14
N ALA A 362 10.78 -32.73 -4.25
CA ALA A 362 10.44 -31.81 -3.15
C ALA A 362 10.27 -30.37 -3.68
N ILE A 363 11.15 -29.92 -4.56
CA ILE A 363 11.09 -28.58 -5.18
C ILE A 363 9.86 -28.45 -6.09
N SER A 364 9.56 -29.47 -6.91
CA SER A 364 8.37 -29.46 -7.78
C SER A 364 7.08 -29.35 -6.97
N ARG A 365 6.89 -30.24 -5.98
CA ARG A 365 5.72 -30.20 -5.10
C ARG A 365 5.59 -28.87 -4.36
N ALA A 366 6.71 -28.34 -3.83
CA ALA A 366 6.69 -27.04 -3.17
C ALA A 366 6.33 -25.89 -4.14
N GLY A 367 6.77 -25.97 -5.40
CA GLY A 367 6.41 -25.02 -6.44
C GLY A 367 4.93 -25.07 -6.81
N GLU A 368 4.39 -26.27 -7.03
CA GLU A 368 2.97 -26.52 -7.31
C GLU A 368 2.10 -25.98 -6.16
N SER A 369 2.43 -26.31 -4.91
CA SER A 369 1.70 -25.80 -3.75
C SER A 369 1.77 -24.27 -3.62
N ARG A 370 2.91 -23.64 -3.94
CA ARG A 370 3.01 -22.17 -3.96
C ARG A 370 2.12 -21.54 -5.03
N GLU A 371 2.02 -22.17 -6.20
CA GLU A 371 1.14 -21.72 -7.28
C GLU A 371 -0.34 -21.84 -6.88
N GLU A 372 -0.74 -22.99 -6.32
CA GLU A 372 -2.10 -23.20 -5.80
C GLU A 372 -2.46 -22.17 -4.73
N VAL A 373 -1.56 -21.92 -3.77
CA VAL A 373 -1.74 -20.90 -2.73
C VAL A 373 -1.88 -19.51 -3.34
N ALA A 374 -1.06 -19.17 -4.35
CA ALA A 374 -1.15 -17.88 -5.02
C ALA A 374 -2.49 -17.69 -5.75
N VAL A 375 -3.01 -18.75 -6.39
CA VAL A 375 -4.33 -18.74 -7.04
C VAL A 375 -5.44 -18.55 -6.01
N LEU A 376 -5.43 -19.32 -4.91
CA LEU A 376 -6.43 -19.22 -3.84
C LEU A 376 -6.41 -17.86 -3.16
N ARG A 377 -5.21 -17.32 -2.85
CA ARG A 377 -5.05 -15.97 -2.29
C ARG A 377 -5.65 -14.92 -3.22
N ARG A 378 -5.38 -15.01 -4.53
CA ARG A 378 -5.96 -14.09 -5.53
C ARG A 378 -7.49 -14.20 -5.58
N GLN A 379 -8.06 -15.40 -5.52
CA GLN A 379 -9.52 -15.59 -5.49
C GLN A 379 -10.15 -15.01 -4.21
N ALA A 380 -9.56 -15.27 -3.04
CA ALA A 380 -10.01 -14.72 -1.78
C ALA A 380 -9.95 -13.18 -1.76
N LEU A 381 -8.89 -12.60 -2.31
CA LEU A 381 -8.76 -11.15 -2.41
C LEU A 381 -9.81 -10.56 -3.37
N ARG A 382 -10.11 -11.21 -4.50
CA ARG A 382 -11.19 -10.78 -5.39
C ARG A 382 -12.55 -10.78 -4.71
N MET A 383 -12.87 -11.84 -3.95
CA MET A 383 -14.10 -11.90 -3.16
C MET A 383 -14.17 -10.76 -2.13
N THR A 384 -13.04 -10.47 -1.48
CA THR A 384 -12.93 -9.35 -0.54
C THR A 384 -13.18 -8.01 -1.24
N VAL A 385 -12.58 -7.79 -2.40
CA VAL A 385 -12.75 -6.55 -3.19
C VAL A 385 -14.20 -6.39 -3.67
N LEU A 386 -14.83 -7.45 -4.18
CA LEU A 386 -16.27 -7.40 -4.55
C LEU A 386 -17.13 -7.02 -3.35
N SER A 387 -16.85 -7.63 -2.19
CA SER A 387 -17.57 -7.32 -0.94
C SER A 387 -17.35 -5.85 -0.53
N GLN A 388 -16.14 -5.32 -0.66
CA GLN A 388 -15.83 -3.91 -0.37
C GLN A 388 -16.55 -2.95 -1.32
N VAL A 389 -16.65 -3.27 -2.62
CA VAL A 389 -17.42 -2.47 -3.59
C VAL A 389 -18.90 -2.43 -3.19
N HIS A 390 -19.48 -3.58 -2.85
CA HIS A 390 -20.86 -3.67 -2.45
C HIS A 390 -21.15 -2.91 -1.14
N ILE A 391 -20.28 -3.05 -0.14
CA ILE A 391 -20.39 -2.32 1.14
C ILE A 391 -20.29 -0.81 0.89
N ALA A 392 -19.30 -0.36 0.11
CA ALA A 392 -19.13 1.06 -0.22
C ALA A 392 -20.36 1.62 -0.94
N TRP A 393 -20.97 0.84 -1.85
CA TRP A 393 -22.21 1.21 -2.52
C TRP A 393 -23.35 1.45 -1.52
N LEU A 394 -23.59 0.50 -0.62
CA LEU A 394 -24.63 0.62 0.41
C LEU A 394 -24.37 1.77 1.39
N GLU A 395 -23.10 1.98 1.77
CA GLU A 395 -22.69 3.11 2.62
C GLU A 395 -22.99 4.44 1.95
N ARG A 396 -22.77 4.58 0.65
CA ARG A 396 -23.10 5.77 -0.12
C ARG A 396 -24.61 6.03 -0.14
N GLU A 397 -25.44 5.02 -0.41
CA GLU A 397 -26.90 5.15 -0.39
C GLU A 397 -27.42 5.58 1.00
N ARG A 398 -26.85 4.99 2.05
CA ARG A 398 -27.15 5.38 3.43
C ARG A 398 -26.73 6.83 3.71
N ALA A 399 -25.53 7.23 3.30
CA ALA A 399 -25.01 8.58 3.52
C ALA A 399 -25.86 9.63 2.77
N GLU A 400 -26.33 9.31 1.57
CA GLU A 400 -27.22 10.19 0.78
C GLU A 400 -28.55 10.40 1.50
N SER A 401 -29.13 9.32 2.02
CA SER A 401 -30.36 9.39 2.82
C SER A 401 -30.17 10.18 4.11
N ALA A 402 -29.01 10.02 4.77
CA ALA A 402 -28.68 10.76 5.99
C ALA A 402 -28.52 12.25 5.73
N PHE A 403 -27.78 12.63 4.67
CA PHE A 403 -27.62 14.02 4.26
C PHE A 403 -28.95 14.67 3.90
N THR A 404 -29.81 13.98 3.16
CA THR A 404 -31.13 14.51 2.78
C THR A 404 -31.95 14.89 4.02
N ARG A 405 -31.99 14.02 5.04
CA ARG A 405 -32.68 14.29 6.31
C ARG A 405 -32.02 15.40 7.13
N ALA A 406 -30.69 15.40 7.22
CA ALA A 406 -29.96 16.42 7.98
C ALA A 406 -30.11 17.81 7.35
N ASN A 407 -30.15 17.88 6.01
CA ASN A 407 -30.41 19.11 5.26
C ASN A 407 -31.84 19.63 5.49
N GLU A 408 -32.84 18.74 5.51
CA GLU A 408 -34.21 19.11 5.86
C GLU A 408 -34.32 19.63 7.30
N LEU A 409 -33.71 18.93 8.26
CA LEU A 409 -33.70 19.36 9.67
C LEU A 409 -32.99 20.71 9.86
N SER A 410 -31.85 20.92 9.20
CA SER A 410 -31.14 22.21 9.26
C SER A 410 -32.01 23.35 8.76
N ARG A 411 -32.70 23.18 7.63
CA ARG A 411 -33.62 24.20 7.08
C ARG A 411 -34.79 24.49 8.02
N LEU A 412 -35.33 23.46 8.66
CA LEU A 412 -36.39 23.61 9.64
C LEU A 412 -35.90 24.38 10.87
N GLN A 413 -34.71 24.06 11.38
CA GLN A 413 -34.12 24.76 12.52
C GLN A 413 -33.77 26.22 12.20
N ASP A 414 -33.24 26.50 11.00
CA ASP A 414 -33.02 27.87 10.54
C ASP A 414 -34.35 28.67 10.54
N ALA A 415 -35.44 28.07 10.06
CA ALA A 415 -36.76 28.70 10.08
C ALA A 415 -37.28 28.92 11.51
N ILE A 416 -37.08 27.95 12.42
CA ILE A 416 -37.44 28.09 13.85
C ILE A 416 -36.64 29.21 14.50
N GLN A 417 -35.32 29.27 14.29
CA GLN A 417 -34.47 30.33 14.82
C GLN A 417 -34.97 31.72 14.39
N VAL A 418 -35.30 31.90 13.11
CA VAL A 418 -35.84 33.17 12.60
C VAL A 418 -37.16 33.55 13.29
N GLN A 419 -38.07 32.59 13.49
CA GLN A 419 -39.35 32.87 14.18
C GLN A 419 -39.13 33.19 15.68
N THR A 420 -38.26 32.44 16.35
CA THR A 420 -37.92 32.69 17.76
C THR A 420 -37.22 34.04 17.94
N GLU A 421 -36.34 34.43 17.02
CA GLU A 421 -35.71 35.76 17.02
C GLU A 421 -36.74 36.88 16.86
N ASN A 422 -37.71 36.72 15.96
CA ASN A 422 -38.79 37.69 15.79
C ASN A 422 -39.72 37.76 17.01
N ALA A 423 -40.02 36.63 17.64
CA ALA A 423 -40.83 36.59 18.85
C ALA A 423 -40.12 37.20 20.07
N ALA A 424 -38.82 36.94 20.22
CA ALA A 424 -38.00 37.52 21.28
C ALA A 424 -37.91 39.06 21.16
N ARG A 425 -37.83 39.60 19.93
CA ARG A 425 -37.88 41.06 19.68
C ARG A 425 -39.19 41.69 20.14
N ASN A 426 -40.29 40.94 20.13
CA ASN A 426 -41.62 41.39 20.58
C ASN A 426 -41.91 41.03 22.04
N SER A 427 -40.90 40.61 22.82
CA SER A 427 -41.05 40.14 24.21
C SER A 427 -42.04 38.98 24.37
N ALA A 428 -42.34 38.26 23.29
CA ALA A 428 -43.25 37.11 23.29
C ALA A 428 -42.53 35.79 23.60
N GLU A 429 -41.19 35.78 23.58
CA GLU A 429 -40.36 34.62 23.87
C GLU A 429 -39.25 34.93 24.88
N THR A 430 -38.76 33.89 25.56
CA THR A 430 -37.71 34.03 26.58
C THR A 430 -36.31 34.03 25.98
N HIS A 431 -35.36 34.68 26.65
CA HIS A 431 -33.94 34.62 26.25
C HIS A 431 -33.38 33.19 26.23
N LEU A 432 -33.89 32.28 27.07
CA LEU A 432 -33.51 30.86 27.02
C LEU A 432 -33.95 30.19 25.72
N GLU A 433 -35.20 30.41 25.30
CA GLU A 433 -35.68 29.82 24.04
C GLU A 433 -34.91 30.39 22.85
N LEU A 434 -34.52 31.67 22.88
CA LEU A 434 -33.65 32.25 21.86
C LEU A 434 -32.26 31.59 21.84
N VAL A 435 -31.60 31.45 22.98
CA VAL A 435 -30.29 30.80 23.07
C VAL A 435 -30.40 29.32 22.67
N ARG A 436 -31.46 28.64 23.09
CA ARG A 436 -31.74 27.24 22.70
C ARG A 436 -31.87 27.13 21.19
N ALA A 437 -32.71 27.94 20.55
CA ALA A 437 -32.92 27.91 19.10
C ALA A 437 -31.61 28.17 18.33
N LYS A 438 -30.77 29.11 18.79
CA LYS A 438 -29.45 29.37 18.21
C LYS A 438 -28.52 28.15 18.33
N VAL A 439 -28.41 27.57 19.52
CA VAL A 439 -27.55 26.40 19.77
C VAL A 439 -28.02 25.19 18.96
N GLU A 440 -29.32 24.89 18.97
CA GLU A 440 -29.86 23.77 18.21
C GLU A 440 -29.70 23.96 16.69
N THR A 441 -29.79 25.20 16.19
CA THR A 441 -29.54 25.51 14.78
C THR A 441 -28.07 25.34 14.41
N LEU A 442 -27.15 25.74 15.28
CA LEU A 442 -25.71 25.48 15.09
C LEU A 442 -25.42 23.98 15.02
N LEU A 443 -25.99 23.20 15.92
CA LEU A 443 -25.84 21.74 15.93
C LEU A 443 -26.46 21.09 14.68
N ALA A 444 -27.64 21.55 14.25
CA ALA A 444 -28.29 21.05 13.04
C ALA A 444 -27.50 21.40 11.76
N THR A 445 -26.98 22.63 11.66
CA THR A 445 -26.10 23.06 10.55
C THR A 445 -24.84 22.22 10.53
N ARG A 446 -24.21 22.00 11.69
CA ARG A 446 -23.03 21.14 11.83
C ARG A 446 -23.32 19.71 11.39
N ALA A 447 -24.45 19.15 11.79
CA ALA A 447 -24.86 17.79 11.44
C ALA A 447 -25.13 17.65 9.93
N ARG A 448 -25.77 18.64 9.31
CA ARG A 448 -25.91 18.73 7.84
C ARG A 448 -24.55 18.71 7.17
N ASP A 449 -23.65 19.59 7.57
CA ASP A 449 -22.34 19.70 6.92
C ASP A 449 -21.48 18.44 7.12
N LEU A 450 -21.58 17.79 8.30
CA LEU A 450 -20.95 16.48 8.53
C LEU A 450 -21.51 15.42 7.59
N SER A 451 -22.84 15.32 7.50
CA SER A 451 -23.50 14.33 6.66
C SER A 451 -23.20 14.55 5.16
N TYR A 452 -22.99 15.80 4.74
CA TYR A 452 -22.52 16.11 3.40
C TYR A 452 -21.08 15.64 3.18
N ALA A 453 -20.19 15.94 4.11
CA ALA A 453 -18.81 15.45 4.08
C ALA A 453 -18.77 13.92 4.02
N GLU A 454 -19.60 13.24 4.81
CA GLU A 454 -19.76 11.77 4.81
C GLU A 454 -20.29 11.25 3.47
N LEU A 455 -21.27 11.91 2.85
CA LEU A 455 -21.77 11.56 1.52
C LEU A 455 -20.67 11.67 0.45
N VAL A 456 -19.95 12.79 0.42
CA VAL A 456 -18.83 12.97 -0.52
C VAL A 456 -17.73 11.94 -0.25
N ASN A 457 -17.44 11.64 1.02
CA ASN A 457 -16.46 10.61 1.36
C ASN A 457 -16.92 9.21 0.91
N ALA A 458 -18.17 8.83 1.16
CA ALA A 458 -18.72 7.55 0.75
C ALA A 458 -18.72 7.39 -0.77
N GLN A 459 -19.04 8.45 -1.51
CA GLN A 459 -18.90 8.51 -2.98
C GLN A 459 -17.46 8.22 -3.41
N ASN A 460 -16.47 8.84 -2.77
CA ASN A 460 -15.07 8.60 -3.07
C ASN A 460 -14.62 7.19 -2.66
N THR A 461 -15.13 6.65 -1.56
CA THR A 461 -14.89 5.26 -1.15
C THR A 461 -15.39 4.28 -2.21
N VAL A 462 -16.54 4.55 -2.85
CA VAL A 462 -17.03 3.76 -3.98
C VAL A 462 -16.05 3.79 -5.15
N TYR A 463 -15.59 4.98 -5.55
CA TYR A 463 -14.61 5.10 -6.63
C TYR A 463 -13.28 4.39 -6.32
N GLN A 464 -12.80 4.52 -5.09
CA GLN A 464 -11.62 3.80 -4.63
C GLN A 464 -11.87 2.30 -4.65
N ALA A 465 -12.99 1.81 -4.12
CA ALA A 465 -13.41 0.40 -4.14
C ALA A 465 -13.39 -0.17 -5.57
N ALA A 466 -13.84 0.62 -6.55
CA ALA A 466 -13.78 0.28 -7.97
C ALA A 466 -12.38 0.38 -8.60
N GLY A 467 -11.38 0.88 -7.89
CA GLY A 467 -10.03 1.10 -8.41
C GLY A 467 -9.92 2.25 -9.41
N ILE A 468 -10.83 3.23 -9.33
CA ILE A 468 -10.73 4.46 -10.12
C ILE A 468 -9.66 5.35 -9.48
N ASP A 469 -8.63 5.69 -10.26
CA ASP A 469 -7.53 6.53 -9.80
C ASP A 469 -7.94 8.02 -9.84
N PRO A 470 -7.87 8.74 -8.71
CA PRO A 470 -8.15 10.18 -8.68
C PRO A 470 -7.01 11.06 -9.23
N LEU A 471 -5.84 10.48 -9.54
CA LEU A 471 -4.72 11.22 -10.14
C LEU A 471 -4.67 11.07 -11.66
N PRO A 472 -4.17 12.09 -12.38
CA PRO A 472 -3.91 11.99 -13.81
C PRO A 472 -2.76 11.00 -14.09
N GLU A 473 -2.83 10.28 -15.21
CA GLU A 473 -1.76 9.35 -15.64
C GLU A 473 -0.44 10.07 -15.96
N ARG A 474 -0.53 11.35 -16.36
CA ARG A 474 0.61 12.21 -16.67
C ARG A 474 0.38 13.56 -16.03
N ILE A 475 1.38 14.07 -15.32
CA ILE A 475 1.38 15.42 -14.78
C ILE A 475 2.17 16.28 -15.76
N ALA A 476 1.59 17.39 -16.20
CA ALA A 476 2.21 18.24 -17.23
C ALA A 476 3.47 18.96 -16.70
N ASP A 477 3.40 19.48 -15.48
CA ASP A 477 4.47 20.22 -14.80
C ASP A 477 4.54 19.88 -13.31
N GLU A 478 5.72 19.98 -12.69
CA GLU A 478 5.90 19.71 -11.26
C GLU A 478 5.30 20.78 -10.33
N SER A 479 4.71 21.87 -10.87
CA SER A 479 4.13 22.94 -10.06
C SER A 479 2.85 22.52 -9.33
N LEU A 480 2.64 23.04 -8.11
CA LEU A 480 1.43 22.76 -7.34
C LEU A 480 0.15 23.18 -8.09
N ALA A 481 0.19 24.34 -8.75
CA ALA A 481 -0.95 24.86 -9.52
C ALA A 481 -1.30 24.01 -10.74
N SER A 482 -0.32 23.38 -11.40
CA SER A 482 -0.62 22.42 -12.47
C SER A 482 -1.26 21.16 -11.92
N LEU A 483 -0.67 20.59 -10.86
CA LEU A 483 -1.20 19.39 -10.22
C LEU A 483 -2.65 19.58 -9.73
N ALA A 484 -2.96 20.70 -9.10
CA ALA A 484 -4.32 21.02 -8.67
C ALA A 484 -5.31 21.09 -9.85
N ARG A 485 -4.91 21.69 -10.98
CA ARG A 485 -5.75 21.77 -12.18
C ARG A 485 -5.97 20.38 -12.80
N ASP A 486 -4.93 19.57 -12.92
CA ASP A 486 -5.02 18.24 -13.52
C ASP A 486 -5.88 17.30 -12.65
N ILE A 487 -5.78 17.41 -11.32
CA ILE A 487 -6.66 16.70 -10.37
C ILE A 487 -8.11 17.17 -10.53
N ALA A 488 -8.36 18.48 -10.63
CA ALA A 488 -9.70 19.02 -10.83
C ALA A 488 -10.33 18.53 -12.14
N GLU A 489 -9.56 18.48 -13.22
CA GLU A 489 -10.00 17.95 -14.51
C GLU A 489 -10.32 16.46 -14.43
N THR A 490 -9.43 15.67 -13.84
CA THR A 490 -9.61 14.23 -13.63
C THR A 490 -10.88 13.94 -12.83
N ASN A 491 -11.10 14.68 -11.74
CA ASN A 491 -12.32 14.56 -10.92
C ASN A 491 -13.59 14.80 -11.73
N ARG A 492 -13.62 15.86 -12.56
CA ARG A 492 -14.76 16.16 -13.43
C ARG A 492 -15.01 15.05 -14.46
N LEU A 493 -13.96 14.43 -14.99
CA LEU A 493 -14.09 13.31 -15.93
C LEU A 493 -14.69 12.08 -15.24
N ILE A 494 -14.24 11.77 -14.03
CA ILE A 494 -14.76 10.67 -13.22
C ILE A 494 -16.24 10.89 -12.90
N GLU A 495 -16.61 12.09 -12.45
CA GLU A 495 -17.99 12.47 -12.11
C GLU A 495 -18.94 12.42 -13.31
N ARG A 496 -18.42 12.61 -14.54
CA ARG A 496 -19.20 12.53 -15.79
C ARG A 496 -19.29 11.11 -16.37
N GLY A 497 -18.63 10.12 -15.77
CA GLY A 497 -18.68 8.75 -16.27
C GLY A 497 -17.70 8.43 -17.39
N HIS A 498 -16.64 9.22 -17.57
CA HIS A 498 -15.68 9.04 -18.68
C HIS A 498 -14.60 7.98 -18.43
N VAL A 499 -14.68 7.20 -17.34
CA VAL A 499 -13.74 6.10 -17.09
C VAL A 499 -14.17 4.87 -17.87
N ASP A 500 -13.27 4.38 -18.75
CA ASP A 500 -13.52 3.17 -19.53
C ASP A 500 -13.70 1.93 -18.65
N VAL A 501 -14.90 1.35 -18.69
CA VAL A 501 -15.23 0.08 -18.02
C VAL A 501 -14.64 -1.08 -18.81
N PRO A 502 -13.73 -1.88 -18.22
CA PRO A 502 -13.16 -3.04 -18.89
C PRO A 502 -14.26 -4.04 -19.23
N ARG A 503 -14.46 -4.29 -20.52
CA ARG A 503 -15.31 -5.39 -21.00
C ARG A 503 -14.39 -6.39 -21.67
N LEU A 504 -14.55 -7.68 -21.33
CA LEU A 504 -13.95 -8.73 -22.15
C LEU A 504 -14.50 -8.56 -23.56
N ALA A 505 -13.62 -8.47 -24.56
CA ALA A 505 -14.04 -8.54 -25.95
C ALA A 505 -14.88 -9.81 -26.08
N GLN A 506 -16.18 -9.65 -26.35
CA GLN A 506 -16.95 -10.79 -26.84
C GLN A 506 -16.25 -11.18 -28.15
N PRO A 507 -15.84 -12.44 -28.34
CA PRO A 507 -15.42 -12.87 -29.66
C PRO A 507 -16.56 -12.48 -30.58
N ASP A 508 -16.27 -11.67 -31.59
CA ASP A 508 -17.24 -11.23 -32.59
C ASP A 508 -18.07 -12.47 -32.94
N ALA A 509 -19.34 -12.47 -32.55
CA ALA A 509 -20.28 -13.37 -33.18
C ALA A 509 -20.08 -13.08 -34.67
N PRO A 510 -19.67 -14.08 -35.50
CA PRO A 510 -19.32 -13.81 -36.88
C PRO A 510 -20.47 -13.02 -37.45
N ALA A 511 -20.16 -11.79 -37.91
CA ALA A 511 -21.14 -10.88 -38.45
C ALA A 511 -22.08 -11.72 -39.29
N ALA A 512 -23.35 -11.78 -38.90
CA ALA A 512 -24.33 -12.56 -39.62
C ALA A 512 -24.26 -12.03 -41.05
N THR A 513 -23.60 -12.82 -41.92
CA THR A 513 -23.58 -12.57 -43.35
C THR A 513 -25.04 -12.35 -43.68
N PRO A 514 -25.43 -11.21 -44.28
CA PRO A 514 -26.81 -11.05 -44.67
C PRO A 514 -27.12 -12.24 -45.56
N VAL A 515 -27.93 -13.17 -45.06
CA VAL A 515 -28.52 -14.20 -45.88
C VAL A 515 -29.30 -13.40 -46.90
N ALA A 516 -28.76 -13.33 -48.12
CA ALA A 516 -29.47 -12.77 -49.24
C ALA A 516 -30.85 -13.42 -49.24
N LEU A 517 -31.88 -12.59 -49.11
CA LEU A 517 -33.27 -13.01 -49.27
C LEU A 517 -33.35 -13.71 -50.63
N ALA A 518 -33.40 -15.04 -50.61
CA ALA A 518 -33.80 -15.81 -51.76
C ALA A 518 -35.25 -15.38 -52.08
N GLU A 519 -35.49 -15.05 -53.35
CA GLU A 519 -36.81 -14.75 -53.89
C GLU A 519 -37.85 -15.80 -53.45
N PRO A 520 -39.10 -15.39 -53.22
CA PRO A 520 -40.14 -16.30 -52.78
C PRO A 520 -40.49 -17.27 -53.92
N ALA A 521 -40.06 -18.53 -53.77
CA ALA A 521 -40.58 -19.63 -54.57
C ALA A 521 -42.04 -19.92 -54.20
N ALA A 522 -42.86 -20.18 -55.22
CA ALA A 522 -44.29 -20.43 -55.15
C ALA A 522 -44.69 -21.54 -54.15
N PRO A 523 -45.90 -21.50 -53.56
CA PRO A 523 -46.31 -22.42 -52.52
C PRO A 523 -46.59 -23.82 -53.08
N ALA A 524 -45.85 -24.82 -52.58
CA ALA A 524 -46.15 -26.24 -52.73
C ALA A 524 -46.93 -26.76 -51.50
N PRO A 525 -47.79 -27.78 -51.66
CA PRO A 525 -48.91 -28.06 -50.76
C PRO A 525 -48.50 -28.66 -49.41
N ALA A 526 -49.38 -28.44 -48.42
CA ALA A 526 -49.21 -28.78 -47.01
C ALA A 526 -48.88 -30.26 -46.75
N ALA A 527 -47.79 -30.51 -46.03
CA ALA A 527 -47.45 -31.81 -45.44
C ALA A 527 -48.15 -31.99 -44.07
N PRO A 528 -48.58 -33.22 -43.73
CA PRO A 528 -49.33 -33.50 -42.50
C PRO A 528 -48.45 -33.37 -41.23
N PRO A 529 -49.08 -33.19 -40.04
CA PRO A 529 -48.35 -32.89 -38.81
C PRO A 529 -47.42 -34.04 -38.37
N ALA A 530 -46.16 -33.70 -38.12
CA ALA A 530 -45.15 -34.61 -37.59
C ALA A 530 -45.54 -35.10 -36.19
N ARG A 531 -45.67 -36.42 -36.04
CA ARG A 531 -45.88 -37.10 -34.76
C ARG A 531 -44.62 -36.99 -33.91
N ARG A 532 -44.76 -36.47 -32.69
CA ARG A 532 -43.70 -36.43 -31.66
C ARG A 532 -43.60 -37.82 -31.03
N ASN A 533 -42.60 -38.60 -31.40
CA ASN A 533 -42.31 -39.86 -30.71
C ASN A 533 -41.71 -39.53 -29.34
N VAL A 534 -42.51 -39.74 -28.29
CA VAL A 534 -42.08 -39.69 -26.89
C VAL A 534 -41.57 -41.09 -26.54
N SER A 535 -40.25 -41.28 -26.49
CA SER A 535 -39.67 -42.46 -25.82
C SER A 535 -39.61 -42.18 -24.32
N GLY A 536 -40.73 -42.42 -23.62
CA GLY A 536 -40.74 -42.51 -22.17
C GLY A 536 -40.43 -43.95 -21.75
N SER A 537 -39.37 -44.14 -20.97
CA SER A 537 -39.30 -45.29 -20.06
C SER A 537 -40.16 -44.94 -18.84
N PRO A 538 -41.30 -45.63 -18.61
CA PRO A 538 -41.90 -45.62 -17.29
C PRO A 538 -41.03 -46.50 -16.38
N TRP A 539 -41.08 -46.28 -15.07
CA TRP A 539 -40.28 -46.98 -14.04
C TRP A 539 -38.86 -46.43 -13.85
N ASN A 540 -38.77 -45.26 -13.22
CA ASN A 540 -37.84 -45.00 -12.10
C ASN A 540 -38.10 -43.61 -11.50
N HIS A 541 -39.26 -43.47 -10.86
CA HIS A 541 -39.42 -42.57 -9.74
C HIS A 541 -40.09 -43.38 -8.64
N LEU A 542 -39.43 -43.48 -7.49
CA LEU A 542 -40.01 -43.55 -6.14
C LEU A 542 -38.85 -43.81 -5.17
N GLY A 543 -38.56 -42.84 -4.31
CA GLY A 543 -37.53 -42.98 -3.29
C GLY A 543 -37.16 -41.68 -2.57
N SER A 544 -38.11 -40.77 -2.39
CA SER A 544 -37.98 -39.70 -1.41
C SER A 544 -38.26 -40.26 -0.01
N VAL A 545 -37.34 -39.98 0.92
CA VAL A 545 -37.61 -39.42 2.26
C VAL A 545 -38.80 -39.99 3.06
N ALA A 546 -38.48 -40.73 4.13
CA ALA A 546 -39.10 -40.71 5.47
C ALA A 546 -38.32 -41.73 6.33
N GLY A 547 -37.83 -41.47 7.53
CA GLY A 547 -38.21 -40.50 8.55
C GLY A 547 -38.50 -41.29 9.83
N ALA A 548 -37.81 -40.93 10.94
CA ALA A 548 -38.06 -41.34 12.34
C ALA A 548 -38.03 -42.86 12.64
N GLY A 549 -37.21 -43.40 13.55
CA GLY A 549 -36.89 -42.90 14.88
C GLY A 549 -37.59 -43.80 15.90
N THR A 550 -36.84 -44.63 16.63
CA THR A 550 -37.04 -45.01 18.05
C THR A 550 -35.99 -46.04 18.48
N GLU A 551 -35.27 -45.67 19.55
CA GLU A 551 -34.54 -46.53 20.51
C GLU A 551 -35.45 -47.63 21.14
N PRO A 552 -34.96 -48.65 21.89
CA PRO A 552 -33.83 -48.55 22.86
C PRO A 552 -32.90 -49.77 23.09
N ALA A 553 -31.82 -49.49 23.85
CA ALA A 553 -31.07 -50.36 24.79
C ALA A 553 -30.30 -51.59 24.20
N ALA A 554 -29.09 -51.97 24.62
CA ALA A 554 -28.33 -51.72 25.83
C ALA A 554 -26.86 -52.21 25.68
N VAL A 555 -25.95 -51.65 26.49
CA VAL A 555 -24.86 -52.32 27.26
C VAL A 555 -23.45 -52.58 26.63
N GLN A 556 -22.46 -51.87 27.24
CA GLN A 556 -21.04 -52.21 27.55
C GLN A 556 -20.01 -52.32 26.38
N ALA A 557 -18.74 -51.91 26.47
CA ALA A 557 -17.86 -51.53 27.58
C ALA A 557 -16.74 -50.57 27.11
N LEU A 558 -16.32 -49.67 28.00
CA LEU A 558 -15.00 -49.00 28.04
C LEU A 558 -13.97 -49.98 28.65
N PRO A 559 -12.64 -49.89 28.40
CA PRO A 559 -11.76 -48.87 29.04
C PRO A 559 -10.71 -48.24 28.08
N VAL A 560 -10.41 -46.93 28.18
CA VAL A 560 -9.43 -46.22 29.05
C VAL A 560 -7.96 -46.25 28.57
N SER A 561 -7.40 -45.02 28.51
CA SER A 561 -5.99 -44.60 28.70
C SER A 561 -5.01 -44.77 27.54
N ALA A 562 -4.04 -43.89 27.30
CA ALA A 562 -3.74 -42.51 27.67
C ALA A 562 -2.40 -42.18 26.97
N ARG A 563 -2.29 -41.01 26.34
CA ARG A 563 -1.22 -40.02 26.52
C ARG A 563 -1.46 -38.81 25.64
#